data_AF-A0A8C8RJ81-F1
#
_entry.id   AF-A0A8C8RJ81-F1
#
_cell.length_a   1.000
_cell.length_b   1.000
_cell.length_c   1.000
_cell.angle_alpha   90.00
_cell.angle_beta   90.00
_cell.angle_gamma   90.00
#
_symmetry.space_group_name_H-M   'P 1'
#
loop_
_entity.id
_entity.type
_entity.pdbx_description
1 polymer ?
#
loop_
_entity_poly.entity_id
_entity_poly.type
_entity_poly.pdbx_seq_one_letter_code
_entity_poly.pdbx_strand_id
1 'polypeptide(L)'
;MEFSLSFSHPQQKVPIDKAEWEGYFDESGHLVKSQDFISSNILDRGLDPSVRSEAWKFLTGYYSWRSSHDERLTVDSMRRKSYKALCNMFDKIHPLLETEHRDFMKVRSFINSDLQRLYIRDAQGHAMVDKKQLEKILLLSYVCNTAAEYQQGFHEMLLLFQFLVEKEHEVYWLFQFFLQKTEHSCVVNIGVGKNLIMLKALIAFLDPIFAKHLEGKGRVVQSLFPWFCLFFQRVFKSFDDVWRLWEVRTFCHSLAFLAPGDLMETLHDCPFPLQRAKILCQKGGLSDVPSGCDSGRMN
;
A
#
# COMPACT_ATOMS: atom_id res chain seq x y z
N MET A 1 36.15 31.55 -1.53
CA MET A 1 34.75 31.72 -2.00
C MET A 1 33.90 30.80 -1.15
N GLU A 2 33.30 31.33 -0.09
CA GLU A 2 32.32 30.61 0.71
C GLU A 2 31.01 30.60 -0.07
N PHE A 3 30.54 29.42 -0.48
CA PHE A 3 29.17 29.25 -0.96
C PHE A 3 28.25 29.26 0.25
N SER A 4 27.69 30.42 0.58
CA SER A 4 26.55 30.52 1.47
C SER A 4 25.32 29.98 0.72
N LEU A 5 25.03 28.70 0.87
CA LEU A 5 23.72 28.14 0.53
C LEU A 5 22.72 28.67 1.56
N SER A 6 22.13 29.82 1.28
CA SER A 6 20.93 30.27 1.96
C SER A 6 19.81 29.29 1.62
N PHE A 7 19.57 28.31 2.49
CA PHE A 7 18.32 27.56 2.52
C PHE A 7 17.22 28.53 2.95
N SER A 8 16.66 29.28 2.00
CA SER A 8 15.34 29.87 2.17
C SER A 8 14.40 28.74 2.56
N HIS A 9 13.83 28.79 3.76
CA HIS A 9 12.71 27.91 4.11
C HIS A 9 11.70 28.03 2.96
N PRO A 10 11.38 26.95 2.23
CA PRO A 10 10.32 27.02 1.23
C PRO A 10 9.08 27.47 1.99
N GLN A 11 8.43 28.55 1.56
CA GLN A 11 7.10 28.86 2.05
C GLN A 11 6.27 27.59 1.90
N GLN A 12 5.78 27.06 3.01
CA GLN A 12 5.06 25.80 3.03
C GLN A 12 3.81 26.02 2.17
N LYS A 13 3.82 25.43 0.97
CA LYS A 13 2.72 25.60 0.03
C LYS A 13 1.48 24.96 0.64
N VAL A 14 0.35 25.67 0.53
CA VAL A 14 -0.92 25.21 1.13
C VAL A 14 -1.28 23.86 0.51
N PRO A 15 -1.54 22.80 1.30
CA PRO A 15 -1.98 21.51 0.78
C PRO A 15 -3.24 21.63 -0.07
N ILE A 16 -3.50 20.65 -0.93
CA ILE A 16 -4.75 20.59 -1.69
C ILE A 16 -5.88 20.26 -0.72
N ASP A 17 -6.79 21.20 -0.54
CA ASP A 17 -7.97 21.04 0.30
C ASP A 17 -9.14 20.41 -0.47
N LYS A 18 -10.24 20.19 0.25
CA LYS A 18 -11.43 19.54 -0.30
C LYS A 18 -12.06 20.33 -1.45
N ALA A 19 -12.11 21.66 -1.37
CA ALA A 19 -12.74 22.47 -2.40
C ALA A 19 -11.92 22.45 -3.69
N GLU A 20 -10.59 22.52 -3.59
CA GLU A 20 -9.71 22.38 -4.75
C GLU A 20 -9.78 20.97 -5.35
N TRP A 21 -9.81 19.93 -4.52
CA TRP A 21 -9.93 18.55 -4.98
C TRP A 21 -11.23 18.30 -5.75
N GLU A 22 -12.37 18.74 -5.20
CA GLU A 22 -13.68 18.65 -5.85
C GLU A 22 -13.68 19.42 -7.19
N GLY A 23 -12.98 20.56 -7.27
CA GLY A 23 -12.82 21.34 -8.49
C GLY A 23 -12.02 20.66 -9.60
N TYR A 24 -11.37 19.51 -9.33
CA TYR A 24 -10.73 18.70 -10.38
C TYR A 24 -11.70 17.80 -11.14
N PHE A 25 -12.95 17.68 -10.69
CA PHE A 25 -13.98 16.84 -11.30
C PHE A 25 -15.13 17.66 -11.90
N ASP A 26 -15.72 17.16 -12.98
CA ASP A 26 -16.96 17.71 -13.53
C ASP A 26 -18.21 17.14 -12.82
N GLU A 27 -19.40 17.58 -13.23
CA GLU A 27 -20.68 17.12 -12.66
C GLU A 27 -20.89 15.59 -12.80
N SER A 28 -20.28 14.96 -13.79
CA SER A 28 -20.33 13.49 -13.99
C SER A 28 -19.25 12.75 -13.21
N GLY A 29 -18.34 13.47 -12.56
CA GLY A 29 -17.23 12.93 -11.78
C GLY A 29 -16.01 12.53 -12.61
N HIS A 30 -15.88 12.98 -13.87
CA HIS A 30 -14.67 12.82 -14.67
C HIS A 30 -13.68 13.96 -14.38
N LEU A 31 -12.40 13.71 -14.63
CA LEU A 31 -11.38 14.75 -14.45
C LEU A 31 -11.49 15.86 -15.49
N VAL A 32 -11.54 17.10 -15.02
CA VAL A 32 -11.47 18.30 -15.88
C VAL A 32 -10.03 18.72 -16.17
N LYS A 33 -9.07 18.25 -15.35
CA LYS A 33 -7.63 18.47 -15.50
C LYS A 33 -6.93 17.16 -15.79
N SER A 34 -5.77 17.22 -16.46
CA SER A 34 -5.00 16.01 -16.71
C SER A 34 -4.51 15.38 -15.39
N GLN A 35 -4.37 14.06 -15.38
CA GLN A 35 -3.77 13.34 -14.26
C GLN A 35 -2.38 13.90 -13.91
N ASP A 36 -1.57 14.27 -14.91
CA ASP A 36 -0.23 14.83 -14.70
C ASP A 36 -0.27 16.17 -13.95
N PHE A 37 -1.25 17.02 -14.25
CA PHE A 37 -1.43 18.29 -13.56
C PHE A 37 -1.74 18.07 -12.07
N ILE A 38 -2.70 17.20 -11.79
CA ILE A 38 -3.10 16.85 -10.41
C ILE A 38 -1.94 16.19 -9.67
N SER A 39 -1.24 15.25 -10.32
CA SER A 39 -0.06 14.57 -9.77
C SER A 39 1.03 15.58 -9.40
N SER A 40 1.31 16.55 -10.28
CA SER A 40 2.29 17.60 -10.01
C SER A 40 1.90 18.45 -8.81
N ASN A 41 0.62 18.81 -8.67
CA ASN A 41 0.15 19.57 -7.51
C ASN A 41 0.28 18.79 -6.22
N ILE A 42 -0.08 17.49 -6.21
CA ILE A 42 0.08 16.64 -5.03
C ILE A 42 1.58 16.48 -4.70
N LEU A 43 2.44 16.29 -5.70
CA LEU A 43 3.89 16.20 -5.51
C LEU A 43 4.47 17.47 -4.88
N ASP A 44 4.00 18.63 -5.29
CA ASP A 44 4.54 19.92 -4.83
C ASP A 44 3.97 20.36 -3.47
N ARG A 45 2.65 20.17 -3.27
CA ARG A 45 1.90 20.75 -2.16
C ARG A 45 1.43 19.73 -1.12
N GLY A 46 1.23 18.47 -1.52
CA GLY A 46 0.64 17.43 -0.69
C GLY A 46 -0.88 17.56 -0.57
N LEU A 47 -1.49 16.60 0.13
CA LEU A 47 -2.93 16.57 0.38
C LEU A 47 -3.27 16.98 1.81
N ASP A 48 -4.33 17.77 1.96
CA ASP A 48 -4.96 18.00 3.25
C ASP A 48 -5.56 16.68 3.79
N PRO A 49 -5.51 16.42 5.12
CA PRO A 49 -6.07 15.21 5.71
C PRO A 49 -7.53 14.94 5.33
N SER A 50 -8.34 15.98 5.11
CA SER A 50 -9.76 15.85 4.72
C SER A 50 -9.97 15.22 3.34
N VAL A 51 -8.96 15.27 2.47
CA VAL A 51 -9.02 14.79 1.08
C VAL A 51 -8.42 13.40 0.93
N ARG A 52 -7.49 13.02 1.81
CA ARG A 52 -6.68 11.80 1.65
C ARG A 52 -7.54 10.55 1.48
N SER A 53 -8.66 10.43 2.19
CA SER A 53 -9.52 9.24 2.14
C SER A 53 -10.08 8.96 0.74
N GLU A 54 -10.35 10.01 -0.04
CA GLU A 54 -10.79 9.92 -1.42
C GLU A 54 -9.61 9.86 -2.40
N ALA A 55 -8.65 10.79 -2.28
CA ALA A 55 -7.52 10.88 -3.19
C ALA A 55 -6.70 9.59 -3.23
N TRP A 56 -6.46 8.95 -2.08
CA TRP A 56 -5.72 7.69 -2.02
C TRP A 56 -6.42 6.53 -2.72
N LYS A 57 -7.73 6.59 -2.94
CA LYS A 57 -8.41 5.62 -3.79
C LYS A 57 -7.93 5.75 -5.24
N PHE A 58 -7.70 6.96 -5.74
CA PHE A 58 -7.07 7.16 -7.06
C PHE A 58 -5.57 6.83 -7.04
N LEU A 59 -4.84 7.24 -6.00
CA LEU A 59 -3.38 7.02 -5.89
C LEU A 59 -3.00 5.54 -5.91
N THR A 60 -3.78 4.70 -5.21
CA THR A 60 -3.56 3.26 -5.16
C THR A 60 -4.01 2.53 -6.42
N GLY A 61 -4.89 3.13 -7.23
CA GLY A 61 -5.56 2.45 -8.35
C GLY A 61 -6.87 1.77 -7.92
N TYR A 62 -7.35 2.01 -6.71
CA TYR A 62 -8.71 1.66 -6.33
C TYR A 62 -9.71 2.33 -7.31
N TYR A 63 -9.61 3.62 -7.56
CA TYR A 63 -10.34 4.25 -8.66
C TYR A 63 -9.45 4.45 -9.87
N SER A 64 -10.02 4.24 -11.06
CA SER A 64 -9.39 4.67 -12.30
C SER A 64 -9.53 6.18 -12.42
N TRP A 65 -8.46 6.87 -12.80
CA TRP A 65 -8.48 8.31 -13.08
C TRP A 65 -9.40 8.68 -14.24
N ARG A 66 -9.78 7.70 -15.09
CA ARG A 66 -10.73 7.89 -16.20
C ARG A 66 -12.19 7.61 -15.82
N SER A 67 -12.45 7.14 -14.60
CA SER A 67 -13.80 6.76 -14.18
C SER A 67 -14.70 7.97 -13.91
N SER A 68 -15.99 7.82 -14.20
CA SER A 68 -17.09 8.66 -13.74
C SER A 68 -17.47 8.35 -12.29
N HIS A 69 -18.31 9.20 -11.68
CA HIS A 69 -18.87 8.94 -10.35
C HIS A 69 -19.67 7.62 -10.30
N ASP A 70 -20.53 7.37 -11.28
CA ASP A 70 -21.40 6.17 -11.30
C ASP A 70 -20.61 4.87 -11.48
N GLU A 71 -19.54 4.90 -12.27
CA GLU A 71 -18.59 3.80 -12.38
C GLU A 71 -17.88 3.54 -11.04
N ARG A 72 -17.50 4.59 -10.31
CA ARG A 72 -16.91 4.44 -8.96
C ARG A 72 -17.88 3.81 -7.97
N LEU A 73 -19.17 4.17 -8.01
CA LEU A 73 -20.20 3.51 -7.19
C LEU A 73 -20.35 2.02 -7.53
N THR A 74 -20.28 1.68 -8.82
CA THR A 74 -20.32 0.29 -9.29
C THR A 74 -19.11 -0.49 -8.79
N VAL A 75 -17.92 0.10 -8.91
CA VAL A 75 -16.65 -0.46 -8.40
C VAL A 75 -16.71 -0.71 -6.90
N ASP A 76 -17.21 0.25 -6.11
CA ASP A 76 -17.39 0.10 -4.65
C ASP A 76 -18.31 -1.08 -4.32
N SER A 77 -19.44 -1.20 -5.03
CA SER A 77 -20.41 -2.28 -4.85
C SER A 77 -19.80 -3.65 -5.18
N MET A 78 -19.09 -3.74 -6.30
CA MET A 78 -18.39 -4.96 -6.72
C MET A 78 -17.34 -5.36 -5.70
N ARG A 79 -16.46 -4.43 -5.29
CA ARG A 79 -15.39 -4.72 -4.32
C ARG A 79 -15.91 -5.10 -2.95
N ARG A 80 -17.02 -4.51 -2.50
CA ARG A 80 -17.69 -4.92 -1.27
C ARG A 80 -18.20 -6.36 -1.36
N LYS A 81 -18.84 -6.72 -2.47
CA LYS A 81 -19.31 -8.10 -2.72
C LYS A 81 -18.14 -9.08 -2.79
N SER A 82 -17.08 -8.75 -3.53
CA SER A 82 -15.87 -9.58 -3.63
C SER A 82 -15.20 -9.77 -2.27
N TYR A 83 -15.04 -8.70 -1.48
CA TYR A 83 -14.48 -8.80 -0.13
C TYR A 83 -15.31 -9.72 0.77
N LYS A 84 -16.64 -9.61 0.72
CA LYS A 84 -17.53 -10.49 1.47
C LYS A 84 -17.39 -11.95 1.04
N ALA A 85 -17.27 -12.21 -0.26
CA ALA A 85 -17.03 -13.55 -0.79
C ALA A 85 -15.68 -14.12 -0.33
N LEU A 86 -14.63 -13.29 -0.32
CA LEU A 86 -13.31 -13.68 0.21
C LEU A 86 -13.34 -13.99 1.71
N CYS A 87 -14.07 -13.21 2.51
CA CYS A 87 -14.28 -13.51 3.93
C CYS A 87 -14.98 -14.86 4.12
N ASN A 88 -16.09 -15.09 3.41
CA ASN A 88 -16.83 -16.34 3.50
C ASN A 88 -15.98 -17.54 3.08
N MET A 89 -15.16 -17.38 2.03
CA MET A 89 -14.21 -18.40 1.59
C MET A 89 -13.19 -18.66 2.69
N PHE A 90 -12.58 -17.62 3.25
CA PHE A 90 -11.58 -17.71 4.32
C PHE A 90 -12.14 -18.47 5.53
N ASP A 91 -13.36 -18.17 5.97
CA ASP A 91 -14.01 -18.87 7.08
C ASP A 91 -14.19 -20.36 6.80
N LYS A 92 -14.54 -20.74 5.55
CA LYS A 92 -14.69 -22.15 5.14
C LYS A 92 -13.36 -22.90 5.09
N ILE A 93 -12.28 -22.27 4.62
CA ILE A 93 -10.97 -22.91 4.50
C ILE A 93 -10.14 -22.81 5.78
N HIS A 94 -10.54 -22.00 6.76
CA HIS A 94 -9.79 -21.78 7.99
C HIS A 94 -9.41 -23.08 8.71
N PRO A 95 -10.29 -24.09 8.87
CA PRO A 95 -9.91 -25.36 9.48
C PRO A 95 -8.81 -26.09 8.70
N LEU A 96 -8.88 -26.05 7.36
CA LEU A 96 -7.89 -26.68 6.47
C LEU A 96 -6.55 -25.94 6.50
N LEU A 97 -6.57 -24.62 6.68
CA LEU A 97 -5.35 -23.83 6.87
C LEU A 97 -4.63 -24.24 8.16
N GLU A 98 -5.37 -24.51 9.24
CA GLU A 98 -4.78 -24.94 10.51
C GLU A 98 -4.20 -26.36 10.46
N THR A 99 -4.82 -27.28 9.71
CA THR A 99 -4.36 -28.69 9.64
C THR A 99 -3.36 -28.96 8.51
N GLU A 100 -3.61 -28.42 7.31
CA GLU A 100 -2.87 -28.80 6.09
C GLU A 100 -1.77 -27.80 5.71
N HIS A 101 -1.89 -26.53 6.10
CA HIS A 101 -0.93 -25.51 5.70
C HIS A 101 0.18 -25.34 6.75
N ARG A 102 1.30 -26.03 6.53
CA ARG A 102 2.46 -26.12 7.44
C ARG A 102 2.82 -24.82 8.18
N ASP A 103 2.87 -23.68 7.49
CA ASP A 103 3.33 -22.41 8.08
C ASP A 103 2.21 -21.50 8.59
N PHE A 104 0.93 -21.88 8.46
CA PHE A 104 -0.19 -20.99 8.77
C PHE A 104 -0.23 -20.59 10.25
N MET A 105 -0.13 -21.56 11.16
CA MET A 105 -0.14 -21.29 12.60
C MET A 105 1.04 -20.42 13.04
N LYS A 106 2.21 -20.60 12.40
CA LYS A 106 3.40 -19.79 12.65
C LYS A 106 3.18 -18.34 12.20
N VAL A 107 2.66 -18.14 10.98
CA VAL A 107 2.34 -16.81 10.45
C VAL A 107 1.28 -16.11 11.29
N ARG A 108 0.21 -16.81 11.66
CA ARG A 108 -0.84 -16.29 12.56
C ARG A 108 -0.28 -15.88 13.92
N SER A 109 0.64 -16.66 14.49
CA SER A 109 1.31 -16.30 15.75
C SER A 109 2.15 -15.02 15.62
N PHE A 110 2.89 -14.86 14.52
CA PHE A 110 3.65 -13.63 14.25
C PHE A 110 2.74 -12.41 14.08
N ILE A 111 1.67 -12.53 13.29
CA ILE A 111 0.66 -11.47 13.13
C ILE A 111 0.10 -11.06 14.50
N ASN A 112 -0.30 -12.03 15.32
CA ASN A 112 -0.86 -11.74 16.65
C ASN A 112 0.16 -11.06 17.58
N SER A 113 1.42 -11.50 17.56
CA SER A 113 2.49 -10.86 18.35
C SER A 113 2.72 -9.42 17.92
N ASP A 114 2.70 -9.15 16.62
CA ASP A 114 2.84 -7.81 16.05
C ASP A 114 1.64 -6.90 16.39
N LEU A 115 0.41 -7.41 16.26
CA LEU A 115 -0.80 -6.67 16.63
C LEU A 115 -0.88 -6.38 18.13
N GLN A 116 -0.34 -7.25 18.99
CA GLN A 116 -0.22 -7.01 20.43
C GLN A 116 0.65 -5.77 20.72
N ARG A 117 1.73 -5.58 19.95
CA ARG A 117 2.65 -4.44 20.09
C ARG A 117 2.07 -3.11 19.62
N LEU A 118 0.99 -3.13 18.82
CA LEU A 118 0.24 -1.92 18.50
C LEU A 118 -0.47 -1.40 19.77
N TYR A 119 0.12 -0.38 20.39
CA TYR A 119 -0.49 0.34 21.51
C TYR A 119 -1.17 1.60 20.98
N ILE A 120 -2.47 1.50 20.70
CA ILE A 120 -3.26 2.61 20.17
C ILE A 120 -4.53 2.71 21.01
N ARG A 121 -4.56 3.77 21.80
CA ARG A 121 -5.68 4.11 22.68
C ARG A 121 -6.07 5.56 22.44
N ASP A 122 -7.35 5.90 22.58
CA ASP A 122 -7.73 7.31 22.68
C ASP A 122 -7.20 7.93 23.97
N ALA A 123 -7.42 9.23 24.12
CA ALA A 123 -7.17 9.96 25.36
C ALA A 123 -7.92 9.35 26.57
N GLN A 124 -8.95 8.53 26.34
CA GLN A 124 -9.78 7.87 27.35
C GLN A 124 -9.33 6.43 27.65
N GLY A 125 -8.33 5.90 26.94
CA GLY A 125 -7.82 4.54 27.14
C GLY A 125 -8.62 3.44 26.43
N HIS A 126 -9.58 3.75 25.56
CA HIS A 126 -10.28 2.77 24.73
C HIS A 126 -9.43 2.36 23.53
N ALA A 127 -9.55 1.11 23.09
CA ALA A 127 -8.92 0.66 21.87
C ALA A 127 -9.51 1.43 20.67
N MET A 128 -8.66 2.14 19.93
CA MET A 128 -9.07 2.87 18.73
C MET A 128 -9.29 1.98 17.51
N VAL A 129 -8.82 0.73 17.57
CA VAL A 129 -8.81 -0.18 16.43
C VAL A 129 -9.18 -1.58 16.89
N ASP A 130 -10.04 -2.23 16.10
CA ASP A 130 -10.34 -3.65 16.28
C ASP A 130 -9.18 -4.51 15.77
N LYS A 131 -8.41 -5.08 16.71
CA LYS A 131 -7.28 -5.95 16.38
C LYS A 131 -7.71 -7.24 15.69
N LYS A 132 -8.94 -7.74 15.91
CA LYS A 132 -9.45 -8.93 15.22
C LYS A 132 -9.73 -8.64 13.75
N GLN A 133 -10.25 -7.46 13.46
CA GLN A 133 -10.42 -6.98 12.08
C GLN A 133 -9.06 -6.90 11.36
N LEU A 134 -8.03 -6.33 12.01
CA LEU A 134 -6.68 -6.28 11.43
C LEU A 134 -6.07 -7.68 11.23
N GLU A 135 -6.20 -8.58 12.20
CA GLU A 135 -5.75 -9.98 12.08
C GLU A 135 -6.40 -10.64 10.86
N LYS A 136 -7.72 -10.50 10.71
CA LYS A 136 -8.48 -11.05 9.58
C LYS A 136 -7.98 -10.51 8.24
N ILE A 137 -7.79 -9.20 8.10
CA ILE A 137 -7.28 -8.60 6.86
C ILE A 137 -5.88 -9.10 6.52
N LEU A 138 -4.97 -9.17 7.50
CA LEU A 138 -3.60 -9.65 7.29
C LEU A 138 -3.56 -11.13 6.90
N LEU A 139 -4.35 -11.98 7.56
CA LEU A 139 -4.47 -13.39 7.21
C LEU A 139 -5.10 -13.57 5.82
N LEU A 140 -6.13 -12.79 5.50
CA LEU A 140 -6.74 -12.84 4.17
C LEU A 140 -5.74 -12.42 3.08
N SER A 141 -4.96 -11.35 3.32
CA SER A 141 -3.88 -10.93 2.43
C SER A 141 -2.84 -12.04 2.24
N TYR A 142 -2.42 -12.70 3.33
CA TYR A 142 -1.48 -13.82 3.27
C TYR A 142 -2.04 -15.02 2.50
N VAL A 143 -3.32 -15.33 2.65
CA VAL A 143 -3.94 -16.46 1.94
C VAL A 143 -4.17 -16.13 0.45
N CYS A 144 -4.46 -14.87 0.12
CA CYS A 144 -4.75 -14.45 -1.25
C CYS A 144 -3.49 -14.16 -2.07
N ASN A 145 -2.40 -13.72 -1.44
CA ASN A 145 -1.15 -13.39 -2.11
C ASN A 145 -0.10 -14.51 -1.93
N THR A 146 0.15 -15.28 -2.99
CA THR A 146 1.16 -16.35 -3.00
C THR A 146 2.59 -15.82 -3.05
N ALA A 147 2.81 -14.64 -3.63
CA ALA A 147 4.13 -14.08 -3.89
C ALA A 147 4.69 -13.32 -2.69
N ALA A 148 3.83 -12.70 -1.88
CA ALA A 148 4.22 -12.01 -0.65
C ALA A 148 3.93 -12.87 0.58
N GLU A 149 4.99 -13.26 1.29
CA GLU A 149 4.87 -13.77 2.66
C GLU A 149 4.54 -12.62 3.61
N TYR A 150 3.92 -12.95 4.76
CA TYR A 150 3.74 -11.94 5.81
C TYR A 150 5.10 -11.45 6.29
N GLN A 151 5.33 -10.14 6.23
CA GLN A 151 6.51 -9.50 6.79
C GLN A 151 6.16 -8.58 7.95
N GLN A 152 7.07 -8.49 8.91
CA GLN A 152 6.96 -7.54 10.01
C GLN A 152 6.89 -6.11 9.45
N GLY A 153 5.86 -5.37 9.84
CA GLY A 153 5.57 -4.03 9.31
C GLY A 153 4.24 -3.91 8.59
N PHE A 154 3.72 -5.01 8.03
CA PHE A 154 2.42 -4.99 7.35
C PHE A 154 1.27 -4.58 8.26
N HIS A 155 1.32 -4.94 9.54
CA HIS A 155 0.35 -4.48 10.53
C HIS A 155 0.39 -2.96 10.77
N GLU A 156 1.57 -2.33 10.69
CA GLU A 156 1.73 -0.87 10.82
C GLU A 156 1.29 -0.14 9.55
N MET A 157 1.54 -0.71 8.37
CA MET A 157 1.05 -0.15 7.11
C MET A 157 -0.48 -0.24 7.03
N LEU A 158 -1.04 -1.40 7.36
CA LEU A 158 -2.48 -1.62 7.37
C LEU A 158 -3.19 -0.66 8.34
N LEU A 159 -2.57 -0.39 9.48
CA LEU A 159 -3.08 0.56 10.45
C LEU A 159 -3.27 1.98 9.86
N LEU A 160 -2.37 2.43 9.00
CA LEU A 160 -2.53 3.74 8.34
C LEU A 160 -3.78 3.75 7.47
N PHE A 161 -4.02 2.70 6.69
CA PHE A 161 -5.26 2.58 5.90
C PHE A 161 -6.51 2.48 6.78
N GLN A 162 -6.41 1.84 7.95
CA GLN A 162 -7.52 1.80 8.92
C GLN A 162 -7.88 3.18 9.50
N PHE A 163 -6.91 4.08 9.62
CA PHE A 163 -7.18 5.48 9.99
C PHE A 163 -7.64 6.34 8.81
N LEU A 164 -7.37 5.89 7.59
CA LEU A 164 -7.71 6.62 6.38
C LEU A 164 -9.17 6.42 5.96
N VAL A 165 -9.68 5.19 6.09
CA VAL A 165 -11.05 4.84 5.69
C VAL A 165 -11.75 3.99 6.75
N GLU A 166 -13.05 4.21 6.92
CA GLU A 166 -13.84 3.55 7.97
C GLU A 166 -14.22 2.11 7.62
N LYS A 167 -14.53 1.84 6.35
CA LYS A 167 -15.12 0.57 5.95
C LYS A 167 -14.03 -0.51 5.77
N GLU A 168 -14.18 -1.63 6.46
CA GLU A 168 -13.24 -2.77 6.45
C GLU A 168 -12.81 -3.22 5.04
N HIS A 169 -13.77 -3.32 4.10
CA HIS A 169 -13.47 -3.73 2.72
C HIS A 169 -12.62 -2.70 1.96
N GLU A 170 -12.80 -1.40 2.23
CA GLU A 170 -11.96 -0.36 1.64
C GLU A 170 -10.54 -0.44 2.19
N VAL A 171 -10.37 -0.65 3.51
CA VAL A 171 -9.06 -0.88 4.16
C VAL A 171 -8.33 -2.05 3.51
N TYR A 172 -9.01 -3.19 3.35
CA TYR A 172 -8.43 -4.37 2.70
C TYR A 172 -7.94 -4.05 1.29
N TRP A 173 -8.80 -3.51 0.42
CA TRP A 173 -8.46 -3.28 -0.98
C TRP A 173 -7.39 -2.21 -1.16
N LEU A 174 -7.47 -1.09 -0.42
CA LEU A 174 -6.43 -0.07 -0.45
C LEU A 174 -5.07 -0.66 -0.04
N PHE A 175 -5.03 -1.48 1.00
CA PHE A 175 -3.83 -2.18 1.41
C PHE A 175 -3.31 -3.15 0.34
N GLN A 176 -4.19 -3.92 -0.31
CA GLN A 176 -3.80 -4.84 -1.39
C GLN A 176 -3.20 -4.09 -2.59
N PHE A 177 -3.89 -3.05 -3.08
CA PHE A 177 -3.40 -2.24 -4.20
C PHE A 177 -2.10 -1.51 -3.85
N PHE A 178 -1.97 -1.02 -2.62
CA PHE A 178 -0.74 -0.41 -2.14
C PHE A 178 0.43 -1.40 -2.16
N LEU A 179 0.25 -2.62 -1.63
CA LEU A 179 1.29 -3.65 -1.66
C LEU A 179 1.69 -4.04 -3.08
N GLN A 180 0.71 -4.21 -3.98
CA GLN A 180 0.98 -4.53 -5.38
C GLN A 180 1.80 -3.41 -6.03
N LYS A 181 1.42 -2.15 -5.84
CA LYS A 181 2.10 -1.00 -6.42
C LYS A 181 3.51 -0.77 -5.85
N THR A 182 3.76 -1.20 -4.62
CA THR A 182 5.01 -0.96 -3.89
C THR A 182 5.87 -2.23 -3.69
N GLU A 183 5.53 -3.34 -4.35
CA GLU A 183 6.18 -4.64 -4.12
C GLU A 183 7.70 -4.62 -4.37
N HIS A 184 8.13 -3.95 -5.44
CA HIS A 184 9.54 -3.76 -5.78
C HIS A 184 10.27 -2.79 -4.82
N SER A 185 9.55 -2.05 -3.99
CA SER A 185 10.12 -1.17 -2.98
C SER A 185 10.24 -1.84 -1.61
N CYS A 186 9.12 -2.37 -1.08
CA CYS A 186 9.04 -2.75 0.33
C CYS A 186 8.82 -4.25 0.59
N VAL A 187 8.60 -5.10 -0.43
CA VAL A 187 8.45 -6.54 -0.21
C VAL A 187 9.81 -7.23 -0.22
N VAL A 188 10.15 -7.90 0.88
CA VAL A 188 11.48 -8.49 1.12
C VAL A 188 11.92 -9.40 -0.02
N ASN A 189 11.05 -10.33 -0.41
CA ASN A 189 11.34 -11.37 -1.39
C ASN A 189 11.32 -10.86 -2.84
N ILE A 190 10.93 -9.60 -3.07
CA ILE A 190 10.75 -9.01 -4.41
C ILE A 190 11.73 -7.87 -4.65
N GLY A 191 11.75 -6.90 -3.73
CA GLY A 191 12.33 -5.57 -3.96
C GLY A 191 13.47 -5.20 -3.03
N VAL A 192 13.34 -5.46 -1.72
CA VAL A 192 14.23 -4.88 -0.70
C VAL A 192 15.70 -5.24 -0.93
N GLY A 193 15.99 -6.49 -1.30
CA GLY A 193 17.35 -6.92 -1.60
C GLY A 193 17.98 -6.13 -2.76
N LYS A 194 17.22 -5.90 -3.84
CA LYS A 194 17.67 -5.12 -5.01
C LYS A 194 17.90 -3.66 -4.62
N ASN A 195 17.03 -3.08 -3.79
CA ASN A 195 17.15 -1.69 -3.33
C ASN A 195 18.40 -1.47 -2.48
N LEU A 196 18.76 -2.43 -1.62
CA LEU A 196 20.00 -2.35 -0.85
C LEU A 196 21.26 -2.44 -1.73
N ILE A 197 21.22 -3.26 -2.78
CA ILE A 197 22.31 -3.34 -3.77
C ILE A 197 22.44 -2.00 -4.52
N MET A 198 21.32 -1.46 -5.00
CA MET A 198 21.29 -0.17 -5.69
C MET A 198 21.78 0.97 -4.79
N LEU A 199 21.35 1.00 -3.53
CA LEU A 199 21.81 2.00 -2.56
C LEU A 199 23.33 1.95 -2.36
N LYS A 200 23.92 0.77 -2.26
CA LYS A 200 25.38 0.64 -2.19
C LYS A 200 26.08 1.21 -3.42
N ALA A 201 25.56 0.89 -4.61
CA ALA A 201 26.11 1.40 -5.86
C ALA A 201 26.02 2.93 -5.95
N LEU A 202 24.88 3.50 -5.54
CA LEU A 202 24.68 4.96 -5.49
C LEU A 202 25.61 5.64 -4.48
N ILE A 203 25.79 5.07 -3.29
CA ILE A 203 26.73 5.62 -2.30
C ILE A 203 28.16 5.58 -2.86
N ALA A 204 28.57 4.46 -3.48
CA ALA A 204 29.89 4.34 -4.10
C ALA A 204 30.11 5.32 -5.25
N PHE A 205 29.06 5.65 -5.99
CA PHE A 205 29.11 6.64 -7.06
C PHE A 205 29.17 8.08 -6.54
N LEU A 206 28.35 8.42 -5.55
CA LEU A 206 28.25 9.79 -5.01
C LEU A 206 29.42 10.15 -4.10
N ASP A 207 29.88 9.20 -3.27
CA ASP A 207 30.99 9.40 -2.35
C ASP A 207 31.79 8.09 -2.16
N PRO A 208 32.81 7.86 -3.00
CA PRO A 208 33.66 6.66 -2.92
C PRO A 208 34.42 6.53 -1.59
N ILE A 209 34.75 7.65 -0.94
CA ILE A 209 35.50 7.65 0.33
C ILE A 209 34.58 7.14 1.44
N PHE A 210 33.36 7.67 1.50
CA PHE A 210 32.35 7.21 2.44
C PHE A 210 31.95 5.76 2.19
N ALA A 211 31.80 5.34 0.93
CA ALA A 211 31.52 3.95 0.59
C ALA A 211 32.58 2.98 1.13
N LYS A 212 33.87 3.29 0.91
CA LYS A 212 34.99 2.48 1.44
C LYS A 212 35.00 2.43 2.97
N HIS A 213 34.66 3.53 3.62
CA HIS A 213 34.52 3.58 5.08
C HIS A 213 33.37 2.69 5.58
N LEU A 214 32.23 2.68 4.89
CA LEU A 214 31.10 1.80 5.22
C LEU A 214 31.46 0.32 5.05
N GLU A 215 32.20 -0.04 4.00
CA GLU A 215 32.70 -1.40 3.80
C GLU A 215 33.60 -1.86 4.95
N GLY A 216 34.51 -0.98 5.42
CA GLY A 216 35.37 -1.25 6.57
C GLY A 216 34.62 -1.42 7.90
N LYS A 217 33.41 -0.84 8.02
CA LYS A 217 32.53 -0.98 9.20
C LYS A 217 31.53 -2.13 9.10
N GLY A 218 31.51 -2.88 8.00
CA GLY A 218 30.70 -4.10 7.85
C GLY A 218 29.23 -3.85 7.48
N ARG A 219 28.29 -4.39 8.26
CA ARG A 219 26.86 -4.55 7.89
C ARG A 219 26.01 -3.27 7.96
N VAL A 220 26.61 -2.09 7.82
CA VAL A 220 25.91 -0.80 8.02
C VAL A 220 24.76 -0.62 7.03
N VAL A 221 24.98 -0.88 5.74
CA VAL A 221 23.91 -0.76 4.74
C VAL A 221 22.82 -1.81 4.95
N GLN A 222 23.16 -3.01 5.41
CA GLN A 222 22.17 -4.04 5.76
C GLN A 222 21.35 -3.65 6.99
N SER A 223 21.86 -2.79 7.88
CA SER A 223 21.09 -2.27 9.01
C SER A 223 19.94 -1.33 8.58
N LEU A 224 19.97 -0.82 7.34
CA LEU A 224 18.89 -0.02 6.74
C LEU A 224 17.74 -0.87 6.20
N PHE A 225 17.85 -2.20 6.23
CA PHE A 225 16.80 -3.12 5.77
C PHE A 225 15.40 -2.77 6.32
N PRO A 226 15.22 -2.48 7.63
CA PRO A 226 13.90 -2.13 8.17
C PRO A 226 13.29 -0.88 7.56
N TRP A 227 14.09 0.08 7.09
CA TRP A 227 13.56 1.30 6.47
C TRP A 227 12.84 0.99 5.16
N PHE A 228 13.37 0.06 4.37
CA PHE A 228 12.72 -0.38 3.13
C PHE A 228 11.49 -1.25 3.40
N CYS A 229 11.57 -2.20 4.34
CA CYS A 229 10.44 -3.08 4.67
C CYS A 229 9.25 -2.31 5.24
N LEU A 230 9.51 -1.26 6.02
CA LEU A 230 8.49 -0.40 6.61
C LEU A 230 8.10 0.78 5.72
N PHE A 231 8.61 0.82 4.49
CA PHE A 231 8.41 1.94 3.56
C PHE A 231 8.61 3.31 4.25
N PHE A 232 9.67 3.37 5.06
CA PHE A 232 10.13 4.52 5.85
C PHE A 232 9.15 5.02 6.93
N GLN A 233 8.07 4.27 7.23
CA GLN A 233 7.05 4.67 8.20
C GLN A 233 7.64 5.03 9.58
N ARG A 234 8.62 4.26 10.08
CA ARG A 234 9.26 4.49 11.39
C ARG A 234 10.34 5.57 11.42
N VAL A 235 10.65 6.18 10.28
CA VAL A 235 11.62 7.30 10.21
C VAL A 235 10.97 8.60 10.68
N PHE A 236 9.66 8.72 10.51
CA PHE A 236 8.90 9.93 10.80
C PHE A 236 8.11 9.82 12.10
N LYS A 237 7.88 10.95 12.77
CA LYS A 237 7.17 11.02 14.05
C LYS A 237 5.66 11.24 13.88
N SER A 238 5.24 11.92 12.81
CA SER A 238 3.84 12.19 12.50
C SER A 238 3.33 11.27 11.39
N PHE A 239 2.06 10.87 11.49
CA PHE A 239 1.36 10.20 10.39
C PHE A 239 1.28 11.08 9.14
N ASP A 240 1.19 12.40 9.29
CA ASP A 240 1.15 13.34 8.16
C ASP A 240 2.43 13.29 7.34
N ASP A 241 3.59 13.18 7.99
CA ASP A 241 4.88 13.09 7.30
C ASP A 241 5.00 11.77 6.53
N VAL A 242 4.49 10.68 7.10
CA VAL A 242 4.46 9.36 6.44
C VAL A 242 3.58 9.43 5.20
N TRP A 243 2.35 9.96 5.33
CA TRP A 243 1.45 10.15 4.18
C TRP A 243 2.08 11.04 3.12
N ARG A 244 2.72 12.15 3.52
CA ARG A 244 3.40 13.06 2.59
C ARG A 244 4.51 12.36 1.81
N LEU A 245 5.34 11.56 2.48
CA LEU A 245 6.37 10.76 1.81
C LEU A 245 5.74 9.77 0.83
N TRP A 246 4.69 9.08 1.24
CA TRP A 246 4.04 8.06 0.43
C TRP A 246 3.33 8.67 -0.78
N GLU A 247 2.71 9.85 -0.66
CA GLU A 247 2.19 10.64 -1.78
C GLU A 247 3.30 10.90 -2.80
N VAL A 248 4.44 11.42 -2.36
CA VAL A 248 5.59 11.69 -3.23
C VAL A 248 6.09 10.43 -3.92
N ARG A 249 6.23 9.34 -3.16
CA ARG A 249 6.80 8.10 -3.68
C ARG A 249 5.86 7.37 -4.64
N THR A 250 4.55 7.44 -4.41
CA THR A 250 3.53 6.79 -5.26
C THR A 250 3.52 7.41 -6.67
N PHE A 251 3.81 8.71 -6.78
CA PHE A 251 3.91 9.42 -8.08
C PHE A 251 5.32 9.42 -8.69
N CYS A 252 6.37 9.35 -7.88
CA CYS A 252 7.74 9.29 -8.42
C CYS A 252 8.02 7.94 -9.12
N HIS A 253 7.40 6.85 -8.65
CA HIS A 253 7.47 5.55 -9.33
C HIS A 253 6.76 5.55 -10.69
N SER A 254 5.73 6.38 -10.90
CA SER A 254 5.12 6.59 -12.23
C SER A 254 5.97 7.45 -13.16
N LEU A 255 6.85 8.32 -12.62
CA LEU A 255 7.76 9.15 -13.42
C LEU A 255 9.06 8.43 -13.80
N ALA A 256 9.52 7.45 -13.00
CA ALA A 256 10.71 6.64 -13.30
C ALA A 256 10.50 5.63 -14.45
N PHE A 257 9.25 5.39 -14.85
CA PHE A 257 8.86 4.59 -16.02
C PHE A 257 8.09 5.45 -17.03
N LEU A 258 8.64 6.59 -17.44
CA LEU A 258 8.27 7.22 -18.71
C LEU A 258 8.95 6.49 -19.88
N ALA A 259 8.66 5.19 -20.01
CA ALA A 259 8.68 4.53 -21.31
C ALA A 259 7.27 4.72 -21.90
N PRO A 260 7.14 5.15 -23.16
CA PRO A 260 5.83 5.42 -23.76
C PRO A 260 5.14 4.08 -24.07
N GLY A 261 3.99 3.87 -23.45
CA GLY A 261 3.13 2.71 -23.64
C GLY A 261 3.31 1.66 -22.56
N ASP A 262 2.19 1.22 -21.98
CA ASP A 262 2.07 0.03 -21.15
C ASP A 262 2.66 0.10 -19.73
N LEU A 263 1.88 0.58 -18.75
CA LEU A 263 1.89 0.07 -17.36
C LEU A 263 0.92 0.77 -16.36
N MET A 264 -0.06 1.56 -16.82
CA MET A 264 -1.17 2.00 -15.95
C MET A 264 -2.54 1.43 -16.36
N GLU A 265 -2.67 0.82 -17.54
CA GLU A 265 -3.94 0.23 -18.00
C GLU A 265 -4.16 -1.21 -17.52
N THR A 266 -3.15 -1.88 -16.96
CA THR A 266 -3.23 -3.28 -16.50
C THR A 266 -3.54 -3.46 -15.01
N LEU A 267 -3.69 -2.38 -14.23
CA LEU A 267 -4.08 -2.45 -12.82
C LEU A 267 -5.60 -2.59 -12.61
N HIS A 268 -6.37 -2.72 -13.68
CA HIS A 268 -7.80 -3.07 -13.63
C HIS A 268 -8.04 -4.54 -13.24
N ASP A 269 -6.99 -5.37 -13.23
CA ASP A 269 -7.08 -6.76 -12.81
C ASP A 269 -6.93 -6.92 -11.29
N CYS A 270 -7.64 -7.90 -10.74
CA CYS A 270 -7.60 -8.26 -9.32
C CYS A 270 -6.15 -8.30 -8.80
N PRO A 271 -5.81 -7.57 -7.72
CA PRO A 271 -4.42 -7.28 -7.34
C PRO A 271 -3.58 -8.54 -7.07
N PHE A 272 -4.21 -9.66 -6.73
CA PHE A 272 -3.52 -10.93 -6.55
C PHE A 272 -4.31 -12.12 -7.13
N PRO A 273 -3.65 -13.05 -7.83
CA PRO A 273 -4.26 -14.31 -8.20
C PRO A 273 -4.46 -15.17 -6.94
N LEU A 274 -5.71 -15.59 -6.69
CA LEU A 274 -6.14 -16.41 -5.53
C LEU A 274 -5.57 -17.84 -5.51
N GLN A 275 -4.36 -18.07 -6.01
CA GLN A 275 -3.78 -19.39 -6.25
C GLN A 275 -3.67 -20.25 -4.98
N ARG A 276 -3.20 -19.70 -3.84
CA ARG A 276 -3.10 -20.45 -2.56
C ARG A 276 -4.49 -20.84 -2.04
N ALA A 277 -5.46 -19.94 -2.10
CA ALA A 277 -6.85 -20.24 -1.78
C ALA A 277 -7.45 -21.31 -2.71
N LYS A 278 -7.17 -21.23 -4.03
CA LYS A 278 -7.63 -22.23 -5.01
C LYS A 278 -7.09 -23.64 -4.73
N ILE A 279 -5.79 -23.76 -4.45
CA ILE A 279 -5.15 -25.04 -4.12
C ILE A 279 -5.78 -25.67 -2.87
N LEU A 280 -6.03 -24.86 -1.84
CA LEU A 280 -6.61 -25.34 -0.57
C LEU A 280 -8.08 -25.70 -0.70
N CYS A 281 -8.88 -24.92 -1.43
CA CYS A 281 -10.27 -25.27 -1.73
C CYS A 281 -10.36 -26.60 -2.49
N GLN A 282 -9.50 -26.82 -3.49
CA GLN A 282 -9.44 -28.08 -4.22
C GLN A 282 -9.08 -29.27 -3.34
N LYS A 283 -8.10 -29.11 -2.44
CA LYS A 283 -7.74 -30.16 -1.46
C LYS A 283 -8.85 -30.44 -0.46
N GLY A 284 -9.64 -29.43 -0.12
CA GLY A 284 -10.78 -29.53 0.80
C GLY A 284 -12.10 -29.96 0.16
N GLY A 285 -12.14 -30.27 -1.14
CA GLY A 285 -13.38 -30.59 -1.85
C GLY A 285 -14.37 -29.42 -1.96
N LEU A 286 -13.90 -28.18 -1.83
CA LEU A 286 -14.71 -26.96 -1.92
C LEU A 286 -14.71 -26.45 -3.37
N SER A 287 -15.89 -26.37 -4.00
CA SER A 287 -16.04 -26.00 -5.42
C SER A 287 -15.94 -24.49 -5.69
N ASP A 288 -16.17 -23.64 -4.68
CA ASP A 288 -16.38 -22.21 -4.88
C ASP A 288 -15.20 -21.38 -4.37
N VAL A 289 -14.26 -21.07 -5.26
CA VAL A 289 -13.30 -19.97 -5.04
C VAL A 289 -13.83 -18.77 -5.82
N PRO A 290 -14.07 -17.62 -5.18
CA PRO A 290 -14.50 -16.42 -5.89
C PRO A 290 -13.53 -16.10 -7.04
N SER A 291 -14.02 -15.76 -8.24
CA SER A 291 -13.21 -15.06 -9.23
C SER A 291 -12.85 -13.70 -8.61
N GLY A 292 -11.55 -13.45 -8.38
CA GLY A 292 -11.08 -12.30 -7.58
C GLY A 292 -11.60 -10.94 -8.09
N CYS A 293 -11.90 -10.83 -9.38
CA CYS A 293 -12.73 -9.83 -10.01
C CYS A 293 -13.34 -10.47 -11.26
N ASP A 294 -14.64 -10.31 -11.53
CA ASP A 294 -15.11 -10.38 -12.92
C ASP A 294 -14.50 -9.17 -13.61
N SER A 295 -13.49 -9.39 -14.46
CA SER A 295 -13.14 -8.45 -15.50
C SER A 295 -14.29 -8.47 -16.51
N GLY A 296 -15.35 -7.72 -16.19
CA GLY A 296 -16.24 -7.23 -17.21
C GLY A 296 -15.37 -6.44 -18.17
N ARG A 297 -14.98 -7.06 -19.30
CA ARG A 297 -14.63 -6.31 -20.50
C ARG A 297 -15.88 -5.50 -20.83
N MET A 298 -15.91 -4.26 -20.35
CA MET A 298 -16.73 -3.24 -20.96
C MET A 298 -16.08 -2.98 -22.31
N ASN A 299 -16.66 -3.58 -23.35
CA ASN A 299 -16.42 -3.21 -24.74
C ASN A 299 -16.76 -1.74 -24.95
#